data_AF-A0A534YRE3-F1
#
_entry.id   AF-A0A534YRE3-F1
#
_cell.length_a   1.000
_cell.length_b   1.000
_cell.length_c   1.000
_cell.angle_alpha   90.00
_cell.angle_beta   90.00
_cell.angle_gamma   90.00
#
_symmetry.space_group_name_H-M   'P 1'
#
loop_
_entity.id
_entity.type
_entity.pdbx_description
1 polymer ?
#
loop_
_entity_poly.entity_id
_entity_poly.type
_entity_poly.pdbx_seq_one_letter_code
_entity_poly.pdbx_strand_id
1 'polypeptide(L)'
;MVQTNYRFGKHLRLLYRLRIGRRWRWVSASAFPDGAAEEGFRGATQAAARRAGLRAVVRGTHLGAVFCTFPNDPRLVRLTALLREAHALARRMGGPGSQVRIVRYKPETTLVLQLVEPSGRCLSYAKIYRPARGETAGRLHASLARQLRPDDPHLRLPAPLACVAGGQMLLLEAIEGRRIGALQGREAEVGLERLGASLATFHSLEPPVEAPRFTRCDAACLTEAASVLARARPSLGAEAEALAGELVRRFEPPPDRPVCLHGDMHTGNGILAGSGVGLIDLDKVSLGPAAIDLGRLLCLLRYKRLGGLLTAADERARVASLLAGYAGRRPLPSSHALRWYAAAALLTEPAMQALRRLDPEAIARLDLLLAEARRFLEGHSDA
;
A
#
# COMPACT_ATOMS: atom_id res chain seq x y z
N MET A 1 18.61 3.77 8.47
CA MET A 1 17.55 2.75 8.38
C MET A 1 16.61 3.15 7.24
N VAL A 2 16.16 2.22 6.40
CA VAL A 2 15.35 2.53 5.20
C VAL A 2 13.86 2.28 5.43
N GLN A 3 13.52 1.20 6.14
CA GLN A 3 12.14 0.84 6.40
C GLN A 3 12.02 0.03 7.69
N THR A 4 10.93 0.25 8.42
CA THR A 4 10.52 -0.51 9.61
C THR A 4 9.12 -1.09 9.38
N ASN A 5 8.91 -2.32 9.84
CA ASN A 5 7.62 -2.97 9.88
C ASN A 5 7.52 -3.86 11.12
N TYR A 6 6.88 -3.34 12.15
CA TYR A 6 6.61 -4.03 13.40
C TYR A 6 5.20 -4.61 13.40
N ARG A 7 5.08 -5.93 13.53
CA ARG A 7 3.84 -6.56 13.97
C ARG A 7 3.91 -6.66 15.48
N PHE A 8 3.15 -5.81 16.15
CA PHE A 8 3.25 -5.61 17.59
C PHE A 8 3.16 -6.92 18.37
N GLY A 9 4.16 -7.19 19.21
CA GLY A 9 4.26 -8.42 20.01
C GLY A 9 4.55 -9.70 19.22
N LYS A 10 4.75 -9.63 17.90
CA LYS A 10 4.94 -10.81 17.03
C LYS A 10 6.30 -10.83 16.34
N HIS A 11 6.65 -9.77 15.62
CA HIS A 11 7.98 -9.65 14.98
C HIS A 11 8.27 -8.22 14.56
N LEU A 12 9.53 -7.83 14.67
CA LEU A 12 10.04 -6.56 14.15
C LEU A 12 10.89 -6.83 12.92
N ARG A 13 10.53 -6.18 11.81
CA ARG A 13 11.33 -6.22 10.59
C ARG A 13 11.91 -4.86 10.25
N LEU A 14 13.20 -4.85 9.97
CA LEU A 14 13.96 -3.67 9.60
C LEU A 14 14.63 -3.91 8.26
N LEU A 15 14.73 -2.87 7.44
CA LEU A 15 15.53 -2.85 6.24
C LEU A 15 16.56 -1.75 6.36
N TYR A 16 17.82 -2.12 6.25
CA TYR A 16 18.95 -1.19 6.27
C TYR A 16 19.59 -1.09 4.90
N ARG A 17 20.15 0.09 4.61
CA ARG A 17 21.15 0.27 3.54
C ARG A 17 22.48 0.50 4.23
N LEU A 18 23.35 -0.49 4.20
CA LEU A 18 24.65 -0.49 4.86
C LEU A 18 25.76 -0.43 3.82
N ARG A 19 26.85 0.27 4.13
CA ARG A 19 28.06 0.25 3.32
C ARG A 19 28.91 -0.93 3.79
N ILE A 20 29.07 -1.94 2.94
CA ILE A 20 29.86 -3.14 3.21
C ILE A 20 31.01 -3.16 2.20
N GLY A 21 32.23 -2.91 2.68
CA GLY A 21 33.37 -2.58 1.82
C GLY A 21 33.11 -1.31 1.00
N ARG A 22 33.29 -1.39 -0.32
CA ARG A 22 33.09 -0.25 -1.25
C ARG A 22 31.67 -0.17 -1.83
N ARG A 23 30.75 -1.05 -1.43
CA ARG A 23 29.40 -1.12 -2.02
C ARG A 23 28.30 -0.94 -0.99
N TRP A 24 27.24 -0.25 -1.38
CA TRP A 24 25.99 -0.24 -0.61
C TRP A 24 25.25 -1.57 -0.79
N ARG A 25 24.68 -2.06 0.30
CA ARG A 25 23.93 -3.31 0.37
C ARG A 25 22.68 -3.12 1.19
N TRP A 26 21.61 -3.76 0.76
CA TRP A 26 20.44 -3.92 1.60
C TRP A 26 20.60 -5.13 2.51
N VAL A 27 20.26 -4.94 3.78
CA VAL A 27 20.24 -5.98 4.78
C VAL A 27 18.90 -5.92 5.48
N SER A 28 18.12 -6.98 5.39
CA SER A 28 16.90 -7.11 6.18
C SER A 28 17.23 -7.76 7.52
N ALA A 29 16.73 -7.21 8.61
CA ALA A 29 16.78 -7.81 9.92
C ALA A 29 15.35 -8.17 10.35
N SER A 30 15.15 -9.40 10.82
CA SER A 30 13.91 -9.85 11.43
C SER A 30 14.23 -10.25 12.87
N ALA A 31 13.67 -9.52 13.84
CA ALA A 31 13.77 -9.82 15.27
C ALA A 31 12.47 -10.47 15.75
N PHE A 32 12.62 -11.45 16.63
CA PHE A 32 11.54 -12.32 17.09
C PHE A 32 11.50 -12.35 18.62
N PRO A 33 10.32 -12.48 19.24
CA PRO A 33 10.21 -12.79 20.66
C PRO A 33 10.73 -14.21 20.97
N ASP A 34 11.22 -14.40 22.20
CA ASP A 34 11.34 -15.69 22.90
C ASP A 34 11.94 -16.86 22.09
N GLY A 35 13.15 -16.68 21.55
CA GLY A 35 13.92 -17.78 20.95
C GLY A 35 13.52 -18.20 19.53
N ALA A 36 12.44 -17.66 18.96
CA ALA A 36 11.99 -17.96 17.59
C ALA A 36 12.97 -17.54 16.47
N ALA A 37 14.01 -16.78 16.83
CA ALA A 37 15.11 -16.44 15.92
C ALA A 37 15.90 -17.65 15.42
N GLU A 38 15.92 -18.75 16.18
CA GLU A 38 16.60 -19.98 15.77
C GLU A 38 15.93 -20.64 14.56
N GLU A 39 14.61 -20.81 14.65
CA GLU A 39 13.80 -21.34 13.56
C GLU A 39 13.89 -20.43 12.34
N GLY A 40 13.78 -19.12 12.55
CA GLY A 40 13.97 -18.12 11.51
C GLY A 40 15.35 -18.22 10.82
N PHE A 41 16.41 -18.47 11.60
CA PHE A 41 17.76 -18.63 11.07
C PHE A 41 17.91 -19.90 10.24
N ARG A 42 17.38 -21.03 10.73
CA ARG A 42 17.39 -22.31 9.98
C ARG A 42 16.67 -22.17 8.64
N GLY A 43 15.45 -21.63 8.64
CA GLY A 43 14.67 -21.42 7.43
C GLY A 43 15.35 -20.46 6.44
N ALA A 44 15.91 -19.34 6.93
CA ALA A 44 16.61 -18.39 6.07
C ALA A 44 17.88 -19.00 5.46
N THR A 45 18.62 -19.81 6.22
CA THR A 45 19.84 -20.47 5.74
C THR A 45 19.53 -21.49 4.64
N GLN A 46 18.43 -22.24 4.77
CA GLN A 46 17.97 -23.18 3.74
C GLN A 46 17.57 -22.47 2.44
N ALA A 47 16.93 -21.29 2.53
CA ALA A 47 16.50 -20.52 1.36
C ALA A 47 17.61 -19.69 0.70
N ALA A 48 18.76 -19.54 1.36
CA ALA A 48 19.82 -18.64 0.93
C ALA A 48 20.62 -19.18 -0.26
N ALA A 49 20.89 -18.30 -1.24
CA ALA A 49 21.84 -18.60 -2.29
C ALA A 49 23.27 -18.35 -1.77
N ARG A 50 24.13 -19.37 -1.86
CA ARG A 50 25.56 -19.20 -1.54
C ARG A 50 26.19 -18.21 -2.53
N ARG A 51 26.90 -17.20 -2.01
CA ARG A 51 27.61 -16.21 -2.81
C ARG A 51 28.97 -15.94 -2.16
N ALA A 52 30.01 -15.83 -2.98
CA ALA A 52 31.36 -15.52 -2.48
C ALA A 52 31.41 -14.12 -1.85
N GLY A 53 32.13 -13.99 -0.73
CA GLY A 53 32.54 -12.71 -0.14
C GLY A 53 31.59 -12.06 0.89
N LEU A 54 30.35 -12.52 1.06
CA LEU A 54 29.47 -12.04 2.14
C LEU A 54 28.54 -13.14 2.63
N ARG A 55 28.40 -13.28 3.95
CA ARG A 55 27.44 -14.23 4.54
C ARG A 55 26.02 -13.84 4.13
N ALA A 56 25.30 -14.81 3.57
CA ALA A 56 23.93 -14.62 3.11
C ALA A 56 22.97 -14.39 4.28
N VAL A 57 23.18 -15.12 5.38
CA VAL A 57 22.36 -15.09 6.59
C VAL A 57 23.28 -15.06 7.82
N VAL A 58 22.94 -14.23 8.80
CA VAL A 58 23.64 -14.13 10.08
C VAL A 58 22.62 -14.12 11.22
N ARG A 59 22.86 -14.91 12.27
CA ARG A 59 22.09 -14.84 13.51
C ARG A 59 22.77 -13.87 14.47
N GLY A 60 22.05 -12.84 14.92
CA GLY A 60 22.46 -11.99 16.03
C GLY A 60 21.82 -12.51 17.30
N THR A 61 22.50 -13.43 18.00
CA THR A 61 21.99 -14.12 19.20
C THR A 61 21.55 -13.14 20.29
N HIS A 62 22.38 -12.15 20.60
CA HIS A 62 22.07 -11.11 21.60
C HIS A 62 20.87 -10.22 21.22
N LEU A 63 20.52 -10.15 19.94
CA LEU A 63 19.41 -9.32 19.44
C LEU A 63 18.14 -10.13 19.18
N GLY A 64 18.17 -11.46 19.37
CA GLY A 64 17.06 -12.33 18.96
C GLY A 64 16.70 -12.15 17.48
N ALA A 65 17.69 -11.90 16.61
CA ALA A 65 17.47 -11.45 15.24
C ALA A 65 18.20 -12.27 14.18
N VAL A 66 17.60 -12.31 13.00
CA VAL A 66 18.14 -12.93 11.78
C VAL A 66 18.34 -11.85 10.73
N PHE A 67 19.55 -11.75 10.20
CA PHE A 67 19.93 -10.81 9.17
C PHE A 67 20.09 -11.54 7.85
N CYS A 68 19.48 -11.03 6.78
CA CYS A 68 19.63 -11.53 5.41
C CYS A 68 20.19 -10.44 4.51
N THR A 69 21.25 -10.74 3.78
CA THR A 69 21.86 -9.80 2.82
C THR A 69 21.18 -9.94 1.47
N PHE A 70 20.65 -8.83 0.92
CA PHE A 70 20.00 -8.84 -0.38
C PHE A 70 20.96 -9.35 -1.48
N PRO A 71 20.52 -10.21 -2.41
CA PRO A 71 19.12 -10.61 -2.67
C PRO A 71 18.67 -11.89 -1.95
N ASN A 72 19.29 -12.30 -0.84
CA ASN A 72 18.76 -13.40 -0.04
C ASN A 72 17.51 -12.95 0.72
N ASP A 73 16.40 -13.62 0.47
CA ASP A 73 15.12 -13.36 1.09
C ASP A 73 14.42 -14.72 1.36
N PRO A 74 14.02 -15.01 2.61
CA PRO A 74 13.50 -16.33 2.98
C PRO A 74 12.10 -16.62 2.45
N ARG A 75 11.35 -15.61 1.99
CA ARG A 75 9.97 -15.79 1.48
C ARG A 75 9.82 -15.44 0.00
N LEU A 76 10.69 -14.59 -0.55
CA LEU A 76 10.84 -14.39 -1.99
C LEU A 76 11.85 -15.41 -2.54
N VAL A 77 11.50 -16.70 -2.43
CA VAL A 77 12.38 -17.80 -2.81
C VAL A 77 12.81 -17.64 -4.27
N ARG A 78 14.10 -17.87 -4.56
CA ARG A 78 14.73 -17.70 -5.88
C ARG A 78 14.94 -16.25 -6.34
N LEU A 79 14.87 -15.25 -5.46
CA LEU A 79 15.05 -13.84 -5.81
C LEU A 79 16.30 -13.56 -6.67
N THR A 80 17.42 -14.23 -6.40
CA THR A 80 18.63 -14.13 -7.24
C THR A 80 18.41 -14.55 -8.70
N ALA A 81 17.65 -15.63 -8.93
CA ALA A 81 17.33 -16.10 -10.28
C ALA A 81 16.31 -15.17 -10.95
N LEU A 82 15.29 -14.73 -10.21
CA LEU A 82 14.29 -13.77 -10.70
C LEU A 82 14.92 -12.43 -11.09
N LEU A 83 15.92 -11.95 -10.35
CA LEU A 83 16.67 -10.76 -10.74
C LEU A 83 17.42 -10.97 -12.06
N ARG A 84 18.03 -12.15 -12.28
CA ARG A 84 18.68 -12.46 -13.57
C ARG A 84 17.67 -12.49 -14.72
N GLU A 85 16.50 -13.08 -14.49
CA GLU A 85 15.40 -13.11 -15.46
C GLU A 85 14.87 -11.71 -15.78
N ALA A 86 14.70 -10.85 -14.77
CA ALA A 86 14.31 -9.45 -14.98
C ALA A 86 15.32 -8.69 -15.85
N HIS A 87 16.63 -8.91 -15.66
CA HIS A 87 17.66 -8.30 -16.52
C HIS A 87 17.61 -8.87 -17.95
N ALA A 88 17.34 -10.16 -18.11
CA ALA A 88 17.17 -10.76 -19.43
C ALA A 88 15.92 -10.22 -20.14
N LEU A 89 14.82 -10.03 -19.41
CA LEU A 89 13.60 -9.40 -19.91
C LEU A 89 13.83 -7.94 -20.33
N ALA A 90 14.51 -7.15 -19.49
CA ALA A 90 14.88 -5.77 -19.83
C ALA A 90 15.63 -5.70 -21.17
N ARG A 91 16.64 -6.56 -21.36
CA ARG A 91 17.42 -6.62 -22.60
C ARG A 91 16.61 -7.11 -23.80
N ARG A 92 15.68 -8.05 -23.62
CA ARG A 92 14.78 -8.50 -24.70
C ARG A 92 13.80 -7.42 -25.14
N MET A 93 13.31 -6.62 -24.20
CA MET A 93 12.32 -5.58 -24.47
C MET A 93 12.93 -4.28 -25.02
N GLY A 94 14.04 -3.82 -24.45
CA GLY A 94 14.65 -2.52 -24.78
C GLY A 94 16.04 -2.60 -25.42
N GLY A 95 16.50 -3.81 -25.76
CA GLY A 95 17.81 -4.03 -26.37
C GLY A 95 19.01 -3.94 -25.40
N PRO A 96 20.24 -4.06 -25.94
CA PRO A 96 21.47 -3.92 -25.18
C PRO A 96 21.54 -2.59 -24.42
N GLY A 97 22.05 -2.61 -23.18
CA GLY A 97 22.15 -1.43 -22.33
C GLY A 97 20.92 -1.14 -21.46
N SER A 98 19.80 -1.83 -21.69
CA SER A 98 18.62 -1.77 -20.82
C SER A 98 18.97 -2.17 -19.38
N GLN A 99 18.38 -1.48 -18.41
CA GLN A 99 18.68 -1.63 -16.98
C GLN A 99 17.46 -2.07 -16.18
N VAL A 100 17.73 -2.65 -15.01
CA VAL A 100 16.72 -2.94 -13.99
C VAL A 100 17.02 -2.08 -12.77
N ARG A 101 16.07 -1.24 -12.38
CA ARG A 101 16.15 -0.39 -11.19
C ARG A 101 15.20 -0.92 -10.13
N ILE A 102 15.63 -0.95 -8.88
CA ILE A 102 14.76 -1.37 -7.80
C ILE A 102 13.98 -0.16 -7.31
N VAL A 103 12.66 -0.21 -7.46
CA VAL A 103 11.73 0.85 -7.03
C VAL A 103 11.41 0.70 -5.56
N ARG A 104 11.11 -0.53 -5.14
CA ARG A 104 10.70 -0.83 -3.77
C ARG A 104 11.05 -2.26 -3.41
N TYR A 105 11.71 -2.45 -2.28
CA TYR A 105 11.91 -3.76 -1.70
C TYR A 105 11.24 -3.80 -0.33
N LYS A 106 10.20 -4.63 -0.19
CA LYS A 106 9.56 -4.94 1.09
C LYS A 106 9.92 -6.38 1.46
N PRO A 107 10.91 -6.59 2.34
CA PRO A 107 11.44 -7.92 2.59
C PRO A 107 10.36 -8.92 2.95
N GLU A 108 10.54 -10.11 2.43
CA GLU A 108 9.65 -11.25 2.47
C GLU A 108 8.30 -11.04 1.79
N THR A 109 7.98 -9.85 1.28
CA THR A 109 6.64 -9.52 0.79
C THR A 109 6.62 -9.34 -0.71
N THR A 110 7.42 -8.40 -1.21
CA THR A 110 7.47 -8.08 -2.64
C THR A 110 8.73 -7.30 -2.98
N LEU A 111 9.17 -7.44 -4.23
CA LEU A 111 10.17 -6.58 -4.85
C LEU A 111 9.56 -5.97 -6.12
N VAL A 112 9.53 -4.64 -6.20
CA VAL A 112 9.08 -3.89 -7.36
C VAL A 112 10.32 -3.36 -8.09
N LEU A 113 10.41 -3.72 -9.36
CA LEU A 113 11.46 -3.36 -10.29
C LEU A 113 10.89 -2.45 -11.37
N GLN A 114 11.71 -1.54 -11.86
CA GLN A 114 11.48 -0.77 -13.07
C GLN A 114 12.46 -1.26 -14.13
N LEU A 115 11.95 -1.69 -15.27
CA LEU A 115 12.74 -2.03 -16.44
C LEU A 115 12.83 -0.76 -17.30
N VAL A 116 14.04 -0.34 -17.60
CA VAL A 116 14.29 0.89 -18.36
C VAL A 116 15.15 0.60 -19.57
N GLU A 117 14.86 1.25 -20.68
CA GLU A 117 15.70 1.20 -21.88
C GLU A 117 16.91 2.15 -21.74
N PRO A 118 17.91 2.08 -22.64
CA PRO A 118 19.12 2.92 -22.56
C PRO A 118 18.84 4.42 -22.53
N SER A 119 17.77 4.88 -23.21
CA SER A 119 17.33 6.29 -23.20
C SER A 119 16.88 6.78 -21.82
N GLY A 120 16.60 5.87 -20.90
CA GLY A 120 16.01 6.15 -19.58
C GLY A 120 14.48 6.01 -19.54
N ARG A 121 13.81 5.79 -20.68
CA ARG A 121 12.36 5.54 -20.71
C ARG A 121 12.01 4.25 -19.96
N CYS A 122 10.89 4.30 -19.24
CA CYS A 122 10.36 3.16 -18.49
C CYS A 122 9.63 2.21 -19.45
N LEU A 123 10.14 0.98 -19.58
CA LEU A 123 9.52 -0.06 -20.41
C LEU A 123 8.35 -0.73 -19.69
N SER A 124 8.56 -1.10 -18.43
CA SER A 124 7.58 -1.82 -17.61
C SER A 124 7.97 -1.80 -16.14
N TYR A 125 7.01 -2.15 -15.29
CA TYR A 125 7.26 -2.51 -13.90
C TYR A 125 7.19 -4.02 -13.75
N ALA A 126 8.18 -4.62 -13.09
CA ALA A 126 8.12 -6.04 -12.73
C ALA A 126 7.95 -6.17 -11.23
N LYS A 127 6.88 -6.85 -10.81
CA LYS A 127 6.56 -7.08 -9.40
C LYS A 127 6.76 -8.55 -9.07
N ILE A 128 7.70 -8.81 -8.18
CA ILE A 128 8.04 -10.13 -7.69
C ILE A 128 7.28 -10.38 -6.40
N TYR A 129 6.62 -11.53 -6.34
CA TYR A 129 5.77 -11.96 -5.25
C TYR A 129 6.33 -13.21 -4.57
N ARG A 130 5.73 -13.55 -3.41
CA ARG A 130 5.83 -14.91 -2.87
C ARG A 130 5.19 -15.90 -3.86
N PRO A 131 5.59 -17.18 -3.84
CA PRO A 131 4.92 -18.23 -4.62
C PRO A 131 3.39 -18.18 -4.50
N ALA A 132 2.69 -18.56 -5.57
CA ALA A 132 1.23 -18.51 -5.78
C ALA A 132 0.58 -17.10 -5.78
N ARG A 133 1.18 -16.08 -5.15
CA ARG A 133 0.59 -14.75 -5.07
C ARG A 133 0.63 -13.97 -6.39
N GLY A 134 1.68 -14.15 -7.20
CA GLY A 134 1.82 -13.41 -8.45
C GLY A 134 0.85 -13.89 -9.55
N GLU A 135 0.48 -15.17 -9.58
CA GLU A 135 -0.55 -15.66 -10.50
C GLU A 135 -1.92 -15.07 -10.20
N THR A 136 -2.33 -15.09 -8.93
CA THR A 136 -3.58 -14.45 -8.49
C THR A 136 -3.58 -12.96 -8.83
N ALA A 137 -2.48 -12.25 -8.57
CA ALA A 137 -2.34 -10.84 -8.95
C ALA A 137 -2.44 -10.66 -10.47
N GLY A 138 -1.80 -11.53 -11.27
CA GLY A 138 -1.85 -11.49 -12.73
C GLY A 138 -3.26 -11.68 -13.28
N ARG A 139 -4.01 -12.67 -12.77
CA ARG A 139 -5.42 -12.90 -13.16
C ARG A 139 -6.31 -11.72 -12.79
N LEU A 140 -6.13 -11.17 -11.59
CA LEU A 140 -6.86 -9.99 -11.14
C LEU A 140 -6.61 -8.78 -12.06
N HIS A 141 -5.35 -8.48 -12.35
CA HIS A 141 -4.96 -7.41 -13.28
C HIS A 141 -5.55 -7.64 -14.68
N ALA A 142 -5.47 -8.87 -15.19
CA ALA A 142 -6.00 -9.22 -16.51
C ALA A 142 -7.53 -9.13 -16.56
N SER A 143 -8.22 -9.46 -15.48
CA SER A 143 -9.68 -9.34 -15.37
C SER A 143 -10.13 -7.87 -15.44
N LEU A 144 -9.50 -7.00 -14.65
CA LEU A 144 -9.85 -5.58 -14.63
C LEU A 144 -9.48 -4.87 -15.94
N ALA A 145 -8.26 -5.11 -16.45
CA ALA A 145 -7.77 -4.44 -17.66
C ALA A 145 -8.63 -4.77 -18.90
N ARG A 146 -9.20 -5.98 -19.00
CA ARG A 146 -10.07 -6.37 -20.12
C ARG A 146 -11.43 -5.68 -20.14
N GLN A 147 -11.86 -5.08 -19.03
CA GLN A 147 -13.14 -4.36 -18.96
C GLN A 147 -13.04 -2.92 -19.47
N LEU A 148 -11.81 -2.43 -19.66
CA LEU A 148 -11.55 -1.08 -20.13
C LEU A 148 -11.04 -1.10 -21.56
N ARG A 149 -11.41 -0.07 -22.33
CA ARG A 149 -10.78 0.19 -23.62
C ARG A 149 -9.37 0.75 -23.37
N PRO A 150 -8.38 0.48 -24.24
CA PRO A 150 -7.04 1.05 -24.11
C PRO A 150 -7.01 2.59 -24.03
N ASP A 151 -8.01 3.24 -24.62
CA ASP A 151 -8.20 4.69 -24.73
C ASP A 151 -9.30 5.22 -23.80
N ASP A 152 -9.65 4.51 -22.73
CA ASP A 152 -10.67 5.00 -21.77
C ASP A 152 -10.32 6.41 -21.27
N PRO A 153 -11.23 7.40 -21.43
CA PRO A 153 -10.91 8.81 -21.21
C PRO A 153 -10.73 9.16 -19.73
N HIS A 154 -11.14 8.28 -18.81
CA HIS A 154 -11.16 8.55 -17.38
C HIS A 154 -10.21 7.64 -16.61
N LEU A 155 -10.23 6.34 -16.87
CA LEU A 155 -9.52 5.35 -16.06
C LEU A 155 -8.54 4.55 -16.90
N ARG A 156 -7.27 4.54 -16.49
CA ARG A 156 -6.25 3.62 -17.03
C ARG A 156 -5.82 2.63 -15.95
N LEU A 157 -5.66 1.37 -16.33
CA LEU A 157 -5.09 0.34 -15.47
C LEU A 157 -3.85 -0.25 -16.15
N PRO A 158 -2.76 -0.56 -15.43
CA PRO A 158 -1.59 -1.18 -16.04
C PRO A 158 -1.95 -2.54 -16.62
N ALA A 159 -1.82 -2.70 -17.94
CA ALA A 159 -2.04 -3.99 -18.58
C ALA A 159 -0.97 -5.00 -18.11
N PRO A 160 -1.35 -6.25 -17.76
CA PRO A 160 -0.37 -7.29 -17.50
C PRO A 160 0.28 -7.72 -18.82
N LEU A 161 1.59 -7.47 -18.95
CA LEU A 161 2.36 -7.79 -20.15
C LEU A 161 2.79 -9.26 -20.17
N ALA A 162 3.18 -9.80 -19.02
CA ALA A 162 3.59 -11.18 -18.87
C ALA A 162 3.53 -11.61 -17.41
N CYS A 163 3.25 -12.90 -17.17
CA CYS A 163 3.47 -13.55 -15.89
C CYS A 163 4.50 -14.65 -16.11
N VAL A 164 5.67 -14.55 -15.47
CA VAL A 164 6.82 -15.42 -15.73
C VAL A 164 7.28 -16.14 -14.46
N ALA A 165 8.24 -17.06 -14.62
CA ALA A 165 8.86 -17.81 -13.53
C ALA A 165 7.87 -18.61 -12.65
N GLY A 166 6.93 -19.31 -13.26
CA GLY A 166 5.86 -20.02 -12.53
C GLY A 166 5.00 -19.05 -11.73
N GLY A 167 4.71 -17.88 -12.33
CA GLY A 167 3.82 -16.89 -11.75
C GLY A 167 4.37 -16.06 -10.59
N GLN A 168 5.68 -16.11 -10.34
CA GLN A 168 6.29 -15.34 -9.25
C GLN A 168 6.61 -13.88 -9.64
N MET A 169 6.67 -13.57 -10.93
CA MET A 169 6.96 -12.23 -11.44
C MET A 169 5.89 -11.80 -12.44
N LEU A 170 5.21 -10.70 -12.12
CA LEU A 170 4.23 -10.05 -12.98
C LEU A 170 4.85 -8.81 -13.61
N LEU A 171 4.88 -8.75 -14.93
CA LEU A 171 5.24 -7.56 -15.69
C LEU A 171 3.98 -6.76 -15.99
N LEU A 172 4.01 -5.49 -15.63
CA LEU A 172 2.93 -4.53 -15.83
C LEU A 172 3.41 -3.41 -16.74
N GLU A 173 2.51 -2.97 -17.61
CA GLU A 173 2.69 -1.78 -18.42
C GLU A 173 3.10 -0.58 -17.54
N ALA A 174 4.01 0.24 -18.04
CA ALA A 174 4.35 1.50 -17.41
C ALA A 174 3.30 2.56 -17.78
N ILE A 175 2.64 3.13 -16.76
CA ILE A 175 1.79 4.30 -16.97
C ILE A 175 2.66 5.55 -16.87
N GLU A 176 2.76 6.28 -17.97
CA GLU A 176 3.42 7.58 -18.02
C GLU A 176 2.52 8.67 -17.42
N GLY A 177 3.12 9.55 -16.60
CA GLY A 177 2.39 10.64 -15.97
C GLY A 177 2.99 11.09 -14.63
N ARG A 178 2.29 12.00 -13.95
CA ARG A 178 2.68 12.52 -12.63
C ARG A 178 1.81 11.92 -11.54
N ARG A 179 2.42 11.48 -10.43
CA ARG A 179 1.65 11.00 -9.27
C ARG A 179 0.83 12.14 -8.66
N ILE A 180 -0.44 11.88 -8.41
CA ILE A 180 -1.37 12.88 -7.84
C ILE A 180 -0.86 13.37 -6.47
N GLY A 181 -0.25 12.49 -5.68
CA GLY A 181 0.31 12.83 -4.38
C GLY A 181 1.50 13.81 -4.42
N ALA A 182 2.08 14.07 -5.60
CA ALA A 182 3.16 15.03 -5.81
C ALA A 182 2.67 16.39 -6.35
N LEU A 183 1.41 16.50 -6.75
CA LEU A 183 0.82 17.74 -7.26
C LEU A 183 0.59 18.75 -6.13
N GLN A 184 0.65 20.04 -6.47
CA GLN A 184 0.50 21.16 -5.53
C GLN A 184 -0.49 22.20 -6.04
N GLY A 185 -1.01 23.03 -5.13
CA GLY A 185 -1.97 24.10 -5.44
C GLY A 185 -3.13 23.61 -6.30
N ARG A 186 -3.49 24.40 -7.32
CA ARG A 186 -4.59 24.10 -8.24
C ARG A 186 -4.43 22.79 -9.02
N GLU A 187 -3.19 22.38 -9.32
CA GLU A 187 -2.97 21.08 -9.98
C GLU A 187 -3.38 19.90 -9.08
N ALA A 188 -3.23 20.03 -7.76
CA ALA A 188 -3.65 19.00 -6.82
C ALA A 188 -5.17 18.84 -6.76
N GLU A 189 -5.90 19.95 -6.84
CA GLU A 189 -7.36 19.98 -6.91
C GLU A 189 -7.85 19.30 -8.19
N VAL A 190 -7.33 19.69 -9.36
CA VAL A 190 -7.64 19.06 -10.65
C VAL A 190 -7.29 17.58 -10.66
N GLY A 191 -6.14 17.22 -10.08
CA GLY A 191 -5.73 15.83 -9.94
C GLY A 191 -6.71 15.02 -9.08
N LEU A 192 -7.20 15.58 -7.97
CA LEU A 192 -8.16 14.92 -7.09
C LEU A 192 -9.55 14.81 -7.71
N GLU A 193 -10.00 15.82 -8.44
CA GLU A 193 -11.24 15.74 -9.22
C GLU A 193 -11.19 14.59 -10.23
N ARG A 194 -10.11 14.51 -11.01
CA ARG A 194 -9.93 13.40 -11.95
C ARG A 194 -9.78 12.06 -11.24
N LEU A 195 -9.15 12.02 -10.07
CA LEU A 195 -9.09 10.80 -9.25
C LEU A 195 -10.47 10.36 -8.80
N GLY A 196 -11.33 11.29 -8.37
CA GLY A 196 -12.70 11.01 -7.98
C GLY A 196 -13.49 10.39 -9.13
N ALA A 197 -13.42 11.00 -10.31
CA ALA A 197 -14.05 10.48 -11.52
C ALA A 197 -13.53 9.08 -11.90
N SER A 198 -12.22 8.88 -11.85
CA SER A 198 -11.58 7.60 -12.19
C SER A 198 -11.93 6.50 -11.18
N LEU A 199 -12.03 6.85 -9.90
CA LEU A 199 -12.45 5.93 -8.84
C LEU A 199 -13.93 5.55 -8.99
N ALA A 200 -14.79 6.49 -9.40
CA ALA A 200 -16.18 6.19 -9.73
C ALA A 200 -16.28 5.19 -10.89
N THR A 201 -15.49 5.39 -11.96
CA THR A 201 -15.38 4.41 -13.06
C THR A 201 -14.86 3.06 -12.55
N PHE A 202 -13.84 3.05 -11.68
CA PHE A 202 -13.28 1.82 -11.11
C PHE A 202 -14.33 1.04 -10.30
N HIS A 203 -15.14 1.75 -9.50
CA HIS A 203 -16.25 1.16 -8.73
C HIS A 203 -17.39 0.62 -9.61
N SER A 204 -17.45 0.99 -10.89
CA SER A 204 -18.41 0.45 -11.87
C SER A 204 -17.90 -0.80 -12.59
N LEU A 205 -16.64 -1.19 -12.39
CA LEU A 205 -16.10 -2.43 -12.94
C LEU A 205 -16.70 -3.65 -12.22
N GLU A 206 -16.87 -4.72 -12.97
CA GLU A 206 -17.22 -6.03 -12.41
C GLU A 206 -16.06 -6.53 -11.55
N PRO A 207 -16.30 -6.83 -10.26
CA PRO A 207 -15.26 -7.33 -9.36
C PRO A 207 -14.68 -8.67 -9.87
N PRO A 208 -13.34 -8.80 -9.92
CA PRO A 208 -12.72 -10.09 -10.24
C PRO A 208 -13.14 -11.18 -9.24
N VAL A 209 -13.28 -12.43 -9.71
CA VAL A 209 -13.66 -13.57 -8.86
C VAL A 209 -12.69 -13.75 -7.69
N GLU A 210 -11.41 -13.42 -7.87
CA GLU A 210 -10.40 -13.50 -6.84
C GLU A 210 -10.44 -12.35 -5.81
N ALA A 211 -11.27 -11.32 -6.02
CA ALA A 211 -11.36 -10.18 -5.11
C ALA A 211 -12.04 -10.60 -3.79
N PRO A 212 -11.32 -10.60 -2.66
CA PRO A 212 -11.91 -10.95 -1.38
C PRO A 212 -12.84 -9.83 -0.89
N ARG A 213 -13.75 -10.14 0.04
CA ARG A 213 -14.44 -9.10 0.82
C ARG A 213 -13.42 -8.25 1.59
N PHE A 214 -13.63 -6.94 1.61
CA PHE A 214 -12.85 -6.03 2.44
C PHE A 214 -13.20 -6.22 3.92
N THR A 215 -12.21 -6.48 4.77
CA THR A 215 -12.42 -6.83 6.19
C THR A 215 -11.81 -5.85 7.19
N ARG A 216 -11.00 -4.88 6.75
CA ARG A 216 -10.24 -4.00 7.67
C ARG A 216 -11.12 -3.06 8.51
N CYS A 217 -12.38 -2.89 8.14
CA CYS A 217 -13.37 -2.13 8.90
C CYS A 217 -14.31 -3.02 9.71
N ASP A 218 -14.12 -4.35 9.73
CA ASP A 218 -14.93 -5.24 10.55
C ASP A 218 -14.65 -5.00 12.04
N ALA A 219 -15.65 -5.28 12.89
CA ALA A 219 -15.54 -5.11 14.34
C ALA A 219 -14.27 -5.75 14.93
N ALA A 220 -13.93 -6.98 14.52
CA ALA A 220 -12.72 -7.65 14.98
C ALA A 220 -11.44 -6.89 14.62
N CYS A 221 -11.37 -6.28 13.43
CA CYS A 221 -10.20 -5.49 13.01
C CYS A 221 -10.12 -4.16 13.76
N LEU A 222 -11.26 -3.52 14.05
CA LEU A 222 -11.32 -2.28 14.83
C LEU A 222 -10.88 -2.53 16.27
N THR A 223 -11.40 -3.58 16.91
CA THR A 223 -11.03 -3.98 18.28
C THR A 223 -9.56 -4.37 18.37
N GLU A 224 -9.03 -5.13 17.40
CA GLU A 224 -7.60 -5.46 17.37
C GLU A 224 -6.73 -4.20 17.20
N ALA A 225 -7.13 -3.26 16.36
CA ALA A 225 -6.40 -2.00 16.19
C ALA A 225 -6.36 -1.19 17.51
N ALA A 226 -7.49 -1.07 18.20
CA ALA A 226 -7.56 -0.43 19.51
C ALA A 226 -6.69 -1.14 20.55
N SER A 227 -6.75 -2.47 20.62
CA SER A 227 -5.91 -3.27 21.54
C SER A 227 -4.42 -3.07 21.27
N VAL A 228 -4.00 -3.08 20.00
CA VAL A 228 -2.59 -2.82 19.63
C VAL A 228 -2.18 -1.41 20.06
N LEU A 229 -3.05 -0.41 19.87
CA LEU A 229 -2.79 0.96 20.29
C LEU A 229 -2.68 1.06 21.80
N ALA A 230 -3.61 0.47 22.56
CA ALA A 230 -3.59 0.44 24.02
C ALA A 230 -2.30 -0.16 24.57
N ARG A 231 -1.81 -1.27 23.99
CA ARG A 231 -0.52 -1.85 24.39
C ARG A 231 0.68 -0.95 24.04
N ALA A 232 0.62 -0.25 22.92
CA ALA A 232 1.72 0.61 22.46
C ALA A 232 1.77 1.96 23.19
N ARG A 233 0.61 2.50 23.57
CA ARG A 233 0.42 3.77 24.29
C ARG A 233 -0.68 3.60 25.34
N PRO A 234 -0.35 3.01 26.52
CA PRO A 234 -1.35 2.72 27.57
C PRO A 234 -2.20 3.92 27.98
N SER A 235 -1.62 5.12 27.99
CA SER A 235 -2.36 6.36 28.32
C SER A 235 -3.52 6.68 27.37
N LEU A 236 -3.51 6.13 26.15
CA LEU A 236 -4.57 6.31 25.15
C LEU A 236 -5.45 5.07 24.99
N GLY A 237 -5.24 4.02 25.80
CA GLY A 237 -5.90 2.72 25.64
C GLY A 237 -7.43 2.81 25.79
N ALA A 238 -7.88 3.41 26.89
CA ALA A 238 -9.31 3.58 27.15
C ALA A 238 -9.99 4.42 26.05
N GLU A 239 -9.29 5.43 25.54
CA GLU A 239 -9.80 6.26 24.44
C GLU A 239 -9.94 5.46 23.15
N ALA A 240 -8.90 4.71 22.75
CA ALA A 240 -8.93 3.90 21.55
C ALA A 240 -10.00 2.79 21.61
N GLU A 241 -10.16 2.13 22.76
CA GLU A 241 -11.19 1.10 22.97
C GLU A 241 -12.59 1.70 22.93
N ALA A 242 -12.82 2.85 23.57
CA ALA A 242 -14.09 3.56 23.50
C ALA A 242 -14.45 3.97 22.07
N LEU A 243 -13.47 4.46 21.29
CA LEU A 243 -13.66 4.80 19.87
C LEU A 243 -14.00 3.56 19.04
N ALA A 244 -13.29 2.45 19.21
CA ALA A 244 -13.59 1.21 18.50
C ALA A 244 -14.98 0.68 18.85
N GLY A 245 -15.36 0.69 20.14
CA GLY A 245 -16.70 0.31 20.57
C GLY A 245 -17.78 1.21 19.96
N GLU A 246 -17.52 2.51 19.85
CA GLU A 246 -18.42 3.45 19.20
C GLU A 246 -18.56 3.23 17.69
N LEU A 247 -17.44 2.99 17.00
CA LEU A 247 -17.45 2.62 15.57
C LEU A 247 -18.29 1.36 15.33
N VAL A 248 -18.14 0.35 16.19
CA VAL A 248 -18.92 -0.89 16.10
C VAL A 248 -20.41 -0.64 16.36
N ARG A 249 -20.76 0.16 17.38
CA ARG A 249 -22.16 0.48 17.69
C ARG A 249 -22.85 1.31 16.61
N ARG A 250 -22.13 2.26 16.02
CA ARG A 250 -22.65 3.16 14.96
C ARG A 250 -22.50 2.57 13.55
N PHE A 251 -22.09 1.30 13.42
CA PHE A 251 -21.95 0.69 12.09
C PHE A 251 -23.34 0.43 11.50
N GLU A 252 -23.61 1.10 10.39
CA GLU A 252 -24.79 0.85 9.56
C GLU A 252 -24.34 0.19 8.26
N PRO A 253 -24.80 -1.05 7.96
CA PRO A 253 -24.56 -1.67 6.67
C PRO A 253 -25.06 -0.75 5.55
N PRO A 254 -24.19 -0.34 4.60
CA PRO A 254 -24.61 0.54 3.53
C PRO A 254 -25.71 -0.12 2.68
N PRO A 255 -26.76 0.62 2.28
CA PRO A 255 -27.84 0.07 1.47
C PRO A 255 -27.40 -0.32 0.06
N ASP A 256 -26.27 0.25 -0.40
CA ASP A 256 -25.73 0.03 -1.73
C ASP A 256 -25.09 -1.35 -1.87
N ARG A 257 -25.21 -1.92 -3.07
CA ARG A 257 -24.47 -3.13 -3.45
C ARG A 257 -22.95 -2.90 -3.31
N PRO A 258 -22.19 -3.89 -2.80
CA PRO A 258 -20.74 -3.84 -2.81
C PRO A 258 -20.19 -3.60 -4.21
N VAL A 259 -19.11 -2.84 -4.30
CA VAL A 259 -18.41 -2.54 -5.56
C VAL A 259 -17.01 -3.12 -5.58
N CYS A 260 -16.39 -3.11 -6.75
CA CYS A 260 -14.96 -3.35 -6.91
C CYS A 260 -14.18 -2.19 -6.28
N LEU A 261 -13.59 -2.41 -5.11
CA LEU A 261 -12.73 -1.45 -4.42
C LEU A 261 -11.30 -1.59 -4.89
N HIS A 262 -10.58 -0.48 -4.98
CA HIS A 262 -9.12 -0.47 -5.08
C HIS A 262 -8.50 -1.05 -3.79
N GLY A 263 -9.10 -0.74 -2.63
CA GLY A 263 -8.77 -1.31 -1.32
C GLY A 263 -7.45 -0.83 -0.70
N ASP A 264 -6.59 -0.16 -1.45
CA ASP A 264 -5.46 0.64 -0.94
C ASP A 264 -5.42 2.06 -1.49
N MET A 265 -6.59 2.67 -1.70
CA MET A 265 -6.64 3.97 -2.38
C MET A 265 -5.97 5.08 -1.55
N HIS A 266 -4.99 5.75 -2.15
CA HIS A 266 -4.38 6.99 -1.69
C HIS A 266 -3.80 7.76 -2.89
N THR A 267 -3.55 9.06 -2.77
CA THR A 267 -3.05 9.92 -3.87
C THR A 267 -1.72 9.47 -4.50
N GLY A 268 -0.97 8.59 -3.85
CA GLY A 268 0.27 8.00 -4.39
C GLY A 268 0.05 6.85 -5.39
N ASN A 269 -1.16 6.25 -5.38
CA ASN A 269 -1.57 5.18 -6.29
C ASN A 269 -2.36 5.69 -7.50
N GLY A 270 -2.59 7.01 -7.59
CA GLY A 270 -3.12 7.66 -8.79
C GLY A 270 -2.02 8.38 -9.57
N ILE A 271 -1.97 8.17 -10.89
CA ILE A 271 -1.08 8.82 -11.83
C ILE A 271 -1.93 9.63 -12.80
N LEU A 272 -1.76 10.95 -12.83
CA LEU A 272 -2.38 11.80 -13.83
C LEU A 272 -1.76 11.47 -15.21
N ALA A 273 -2.56 10.88 -16.10
CA ALA A 273 -2.12 10.35 -17.39
C ALA A 273 -3.04 10.87 -18.51
N GLY A 274 -2.60 11.91 -19.22
CA GLY A 274 -3.43 12.59 -20.21
C GLY A 274 -4.66 13.27 -19.58
N SER A 275 -5.86 12.95 -20.07
CA SER A 275 -7.14 13.44 -19.52
C SER A 275 -7.61 12.66 -18.28
N GLY A 276 -7.18 11.42 -18.11
CA GLY A 276 -7.63 10.52 -17.05
C GLY A 276 -6.61 10.28 -15.93
N VAL A 277 -6.90 9.27 -15.10
CA VAL A 277 -5.99 8.79 -14.05
C VAL A 277 -5.69 7.31 -14.24
N GLY A 278 -4.40 6.98 -14.20
CA GLY A 278 -3.91 5.63 -14.03
C GLY A 278 -3.95 5.19 -12.57
N LEU A 279 -4.67 4.12 -12.25
CA LEU A 279 -4.65 3.51 -10.92
C LEU A 279 -3.66 2.35 -10.87
N ILE A 280 -2.72 2.39 -9.93
CA ILE A 280 -1.66 1.39 -9.76
C ILE A 280 -1.75 0.71 -8.38
N ASP A 281 -1.06 -0.42 -8.23
CA ASP A 281 -1.04 -1.23 -7.00
C ASP A 281 -2.39 -1.89 -6.66
N LEU A 282 -2.93 -2.63 -7.63
CA LEU A 282 -4.22 -3.33 -7.56
C LEU A 282 -4.18 -4.63 -6.73
N ASP A 283 -3.10 -4.88 -5.97
CA ASP A 283 -2.92 -6.10 -5.15
C ASP A 283 -3.97 -6.24 -4.04
N LYS A 284 -4.59 -5.13 -3.64
CA LYS A 284 -5.57 -5.09 -2.55
C LYS A 284 -6.99 -4.87 -3.03
N VAL A 285 -7.23 -5.04 -4.33
CA VAL A 285 -8.58 -5.01 -4.88
C VAL A 285 -9.46 -5.99 -4.11
N SER A 286 -10.65 -5.52 -3.76
CA SER A 286 -11.56 -6.22 -2.85
C SER A 286 -13.01 -5.78 -3.10
N LEU A 287 -13.94 -6.48 -2.47
CA LEU A 287 -15.37 -6.19 -2.52
C LEU A 287 -15.82 -5.43 -1.26
N GLY A 288 -16.54 -4.33 -1.44
CA GLY A 288 -17.17 -3.64 -0.31
C GLY A 288 -17.83 -2.31 -0.69
N PRO A 289 -18.36 -1.57 0.29
CA PRO A 289 -18.96 -0.26 0.05
C PRO A 289 -17.96 0.76 -0.47
N ALA A 290 -18.36 1.54 -1.48
CA ALA A 290 -17.50 2.56 -2.09
C ALA A 290 -16.99 3.63 -1.11
N ALA A 291 -17.73 3.85 -0.01
CA ALA A 291 -17.33 4.73 1.07
C ALA A 291 -16.00 4.31 1.71
N ILE A 292 -15.54 3.06 1.55
CA ILE A 292 -14.22 2.63 2.00
C ILE A 292 -13.10 3.39 1.30
N ASP A 293 -13.05 3.37 -0.04
CA ASP A 293 -11.95 4.03 -0.76
C ASP A 293 -12.02 5.56 -0.66
N LEU A 294 -13.23 6.14 -0.67
CA LEU A 294 -13.44 7.57 -0.43
C LEU A 294 -13.04 7.96 1.00
N GLY A 295 -13.50 7.21 2.01
CA GLY A 295 -13.17 7.45 3.42
C GLY A 295 -11.66 7.39 3.69
N ARG A 296 -10.92 6.49 3.02
CA ARG A 296 -9.45 6.44 3.06
C ARG A 296 -8.80 7.70 2.50
N LEU A 297 -9.33 8.25 1.41
CA LEU A 297 -8.84 9.50 0.82
C LEU A 297 -9.14 10.71 1.72
N LEU A 298 -10.33 10.78 2.31
CA LEU A 298 -10.68 11.80 3.30
C LEU A 298 -9.78 11.71 4.54
N CYS A 299 -9.58 10.51 5.07
CA CYS A 299 -8.63 10.23 6.14
C CYS A 299 -7.22 10.71 5.80
N LEU A 300 -6.74 10.45 4.58
CA LEU A 300 -5.41 10.90 4.14
C LEU A 300 -5.29 12.42 4.11
N LEU A 301 -6.30 13.13 3.57
CA LEU A 301 -6.30 14.58 3.50
C LEU A 301 -6.34 15.20 4.90
N ARG A 302 -7.19 14.66 5.79
CA ARG A 302 -7.22 15.08 7.20
C ARG A 302 -5.91 14.80 7.92
N TYR A 303 -5.31 13.62 7.72
CA TYR A 303 -4.01 13.27 8.27
C TYR A 303 -2.91 14.25 7.82
N LYS A 304 -2.91 14.66 6.55
CA LYS A 304 -1.99 15.69 6.05
C LYS A 304 -2.22 17.05 6.70
N ARG A 305 -3.47 17.46 6.93
CA ARG A 305 -3.77 18.69 7.68
C ARG A 305 -3.23 18.63 9.11
N LEU A 306 -3.51 17.55 9.84
CA LEU A 306 -3.03 17.35 11.21
C LEU A 306 -1.49 17.32 11.28
N GLY A 307 -0.83 16.88 10.21
CA GLY A 307 0.63 16.92 10.08
C GLY A 307 1.20 18.23 9.56
N GLY A 308 0.40 19.29 9.40
CA GLY A 308 0.86 20.59 8.90
C GLY A 308 1.22 20.63 7.41
N LEU A 309 0.90 19.57 6.66
CA LEU A 309 1.17 19.46 5.21
C LEU A 309 0.07 20.09 4.35
N LEU A 310 -1.06 20.45 4.94
CA LEU A 310 -2.18 21.14 4.30
C LEU A 310 -2.77 22.18 5.27
N THR A 311 -3.20 23.31 4.73
CA THR A 311 -4.08 24.22 5.47
C THR A 311 -5.50 23.66 5.51
N ALA A 312 -6.35 24.18 6.40
CA ALA A 312 -7.77 23.80 6.43
C ALA A 312 -8.51 24.20 5.13
N ALA A 313 -8.13 25.31 4.51
CA ALA A 313 -8.69 25.75 3.24
C ALA A 313 -8.32 24.79 2.10
N ASP A 314 -7.04 24.41 2.00
CA ASP A 314 -6.56 23.46 1.00
C ASP A 314 -7.21 22.08 1.18
N GLU A 315 -7.38 21.62 2.41
CA GLU A 315 -8.07 20.36 2.68
C GLU A 315 -9.50 20.40 2.14
N ARG A 316 -10.28 21.43 2.48
CA ARG A 316 -11.68 21.58 2.02
C ARG A 316 -11.77 21.64 0.50
N ALA A 317 -10.93 22.43 -0.16
CA ALA A 317 -10.90 22.54 -1.61
C ALA A 317 -10.60 21.20 -2.29
N ARG A 318 -9.64 20.44 -1.73
CA ARG A 318 -9.24 19.12 -2.22
C ARG A 318 -10.31 18.04 -1.99
N VAL A 319 -10.98 18.05 -0.84
CA VAL A 319 -12.12 17.17 -0.54
C VAL A 319 -13.27 17.48 -1.51
N ALA A 320 -13.64 18.75 -1.66
CA ALA A 320 -14.70 19.16 -2.58
C ALA A 320 -14.40 18.74 -4.03
N SER A 321 -13.17 18.94 -4.50
CA SER A 321 -12.75 18.52 -5.84
C SER A 321 -12.87 17.00 -6.02
N LEU A 322 -12.37 16.21 -5.06
CA LEU A 322 -12.45 14.75 -5.09
C LEU A 322 -13.90 14.26 -5.17
N LEU A 323 -14.76 14.78 -4.29
CA LEU A 323 -16.16 14.36 -4.21
C LEU A 323 -16.96 14.82 -5.43
N ALA A 324 -16.71 16.02 -5.96
CA ALA A 324 -17.33 16.52 -7.19
C ALA A 324 -17.00 15.63 -8.39
N GLY A 325 -15.72 15.26 -8.56
CA GLY A 325 -15.29 14.37 -9.63
C GLY A 325 -15.96 12.99 -9.54
N TYR A 326 -16.10 12.44 -8.33
CA TYR A 326 -16.80 11.18 -8.11
C TYR A 326 -18.30 11.31 -8.42
N ALA A 327 -18.96 12.33 -7.87
CA ALA A 327 -20.39 12.61 -8.03
C ALA A 327 -20.80 12.80 -9.48
N GLY A 328 -19.91 13.34 -10.33
CA GLY A 328 -20.15 13.52 -11.76
C GLY A 328 -20.32 12.21 -12.55
N ARG A 329 -20.05 11.04 -11.94
CA ARG A 329 -20.15 9.73 -12.61
C ARG A 329 -20.94 8.69 -11.82
N ARG A 330 -20.96 8.81 -10.49
CA ARG A 330 -21.68 7.89 -9.62
C ARG A 330 -22.23 8.64 -8.40
N PRO A 331 -23.44 8.32 -7.90
CA PRO A 331 -23.95 8.90 -6.66
C PRO A 331 -22.95 8.72 -5.51
N LEU A 332 -22.77 9.78 -4.73
CA LEU A 332 -21.95 9.71 -3.53
C LEU A 332 -22.60 8.78 -2.50
N PRO A 333 -21.79 8.00 -1.75
CA PRO A 333 -22.28 7.38 -0.53
C PRO A 333 -22.83 8.44 0.43
N SER A 334 -23.71 8.03 1.34
CA SER A 334 -24.25 8.95 2.35
C SER A 334 -23.13 9.63 3.15
N SER A 335 -23.35 10.88 3.56
CA SER A 335 -22.38 11.60 4.38
C SER A 335 -22.08 10.84 5.69
N HIS A 336 -23.06 10.14 6.24
CA HIS A 336 -22.88 9.28 7.41
C HIS A 336 -21.86 8.17 7.13
N ALA A 337 -22.03 7.42 6.02
CA ALA A 337 -21.11 6.36 5.63
C ALA A 337 -19.69 6.90 5.38
N LEU A 338 -19.56 8.02 4.65
CA LEU A 338 -18.25 8.63 4.38
C LEU A 338 -17.52 9.00 5.68
N ARG A 339 -18.21 9.63 6.64
CA ARG A 339 -17.64 9.99 7.94
C ARG A 339 -17.27 8.76 8.76
N TRP A 340 -18.14 7.74 8.80
CA TRP A 340 -17.85 6.49 9.51
C TRP A 340 -16.59 5.80 8.95
N TYR A 341 -16.49 5.64 7.63
CA TYR A 341 -15.32 5.00 7.01
C TYR A 341 -14.05 5.85 7.12
N ALA A 342 -14.14 7.18 7.11
CA ALA A 342 -13.01 8.05 7.39
C ALA A 342 -12.50 7.91 8.84
N ALA A 343 -13.41 7.86 9.82
CA ALA A 343 -13.07 7.62 11.23
C ALA A 343 -12.44 6.23 11.44
N ALA A 344 -13.03 5.19 10.85
CA ALA A 344 -12.48 3.84 10.89
C ALA A 344 -11.09 3.76 10.24
N ALA A 345 -10.87 4.49 9.14
CA ALA A 345 -9.58 4.57 8.47
C ALA A 345 -8.52 5.25 9.37
N LEU A 346 -8.85 6.35 10.06
CA LEU A 346 -7.93 7.03 11.00
C LEU A 346 -7.38 6.07 12.07
N LEU A 347 -8.25 5.23 12.64
CA LEU A 347 -7.86 4.22 13.63
C LEU A 347 -7.03 3.09 13.01
N THR A 348 -7.43 2.58 11.85
CA THR A 348 -6.84 1.34 11.29
C THR A 348 -5.63 1.58 10.38
N GLU A 349 -5.36 2.83 9.99
CA GLU A 349 -4.34 3.17 9.01
C GLU A 349 -3.21 4.06 9.51
N PRO A 350 -3.35 5.40 9.62
CA PRO A 350 -2.24 6.23 10.07
C PRO A 350 -1.81 5.88 11.49
N ALA A 351 -2.75 5.63 12.41
CA ALA A 351 -2.41 5.20 13.77
C ALA A 351 -1.64 3.87 13.77
N MET A 352 -2.16 2.85 13.09
CA MET A 352 -1.46 1.57 12.97
C MET A 352 -0.16 1.67 12.16
N GLN A 353 -0.06 2.60 11.21
CA GLN A 353 1.16 2.84 10.44
C GLN A 353 2.25 3.49 11.28
N ALA A 354 1.91 4.43 12.16
CA ALA A 354 2.82 5.02 13.13
C ALA A 354 3.47 3.92 13.98
N LEU A 355 2.65 3.01 14.52
CA LEU A 355 3.10 1.86 15.31
C LEU A 355 3.93 0.86 14.50
N ARG A 356 3.47 0.50 13.29
CA ARG A 356 4.21 -0.43 12.41
C ARG A 356 5.56 0.14 11.99
N ARG A 357 5.68 1.44 11.81
CA ARG A 357 6.94 2.10 11.41
C ARG A 357 7.83 2.48 12.58
N LEU A 358 7.31 2.38 13.81
CA LEU A 358 7.96 2.93 15.01
C LEU A 358 8.34 4.39 14.80
N ASP A 359 7.44 5.17 14.21
CA ASP A 359 7.64 6.59 13.90
C ASP A 359 7.32 7.43 15.15
N PRO A 360 8.31 7.99 15.85
CA PRO A 360 8.08 8.65 17.13
C PRO A 360 7.18 9.89 17.01
N GLU A 361 7.31 10.64 15.92
CA GLU A 361 6.53 11.86 15.70
C GLU A 361 5.07 11.52 15.36
N ALA A 362 4.85 10.48 14.55
CA ALA A 362 3.49 10.00 14.29
C ALA A 362 2.86 9.36 15.54
N ILE A 363 3.65 8.66 16.36
CA ILE A 363 3.21 8.09 17.64
C ILE A 363 2.84 9.18 18.64
N ALA A 364 3.57 10.29 18.66
CA ALA A 364 3.28 11.43 19.53
C ALA A 364 1.93 12.09 19.23
N ARG A 365 1.41 11.93 18.00
CA ARG A 365 0.15 12.53 17.53
C ARG A 365 -1.06 11.59 17.57
N LEU A 366 -0.94 10.42 18.20
CA LEU A 366 -2.02 9.42 18.22
C LEU A 366 -3.29 9.94 18.91
N ASP A 367 -3.13 10.75 19.95
CA ASP A 367 -4.22 11.47 20.63
C ASP A 367 -5.01 12.35 19.66
N LEU A 368 -4.32 13.16 18.84
CA LEU A 368 -4.96 14.00 17.81
C LEU A 368 -5.71 13.17 16.78
N LEU A 369 -5.19 11.99 16.39
CA LEU A 369 -5.87 11.10 15.44
C LEU A 369 -7.13 10.49 16.03
N LEU A 370 -7.11 10.09 17.32
CA LEU A 370 -8.27 9.53 18.00
C LEU A 370 -9.36 10.60 18.19
N ALA A 371 -8.97 11.80 18.63
CA ALA A 371 -9.88 12.94 18.75
C ALA A 371 -10.53 13.30 17.41
N GLU A 372 -9.76 13.35 16.33
CA GLU A 372 -10.30 13.65 15.00
C GLU A 372 -11.23 12.54 14.48
N ALA A 373 -10.93 11.27 14.76
CA ALA A 373 -11.82 10.16 14.41
C ALA A 373 -13.19 10.28 15.12
N ARG A 374 -13.22 10.73 16.39
CA ARG A 374 -14.49 11.05 17.08
C ARG A 374 -15.24 12.19 16.41
N ARG A 375 -14.56 13.28 16.05
CA ARG A 375 -15.19 14.42 15.37
C ARG A 375 -15.87 14.03 14.06
N PHE A 376 -15.27 13.10 13.30
CA PHE A 376 -15.93 12.52 12.13
C PHE A 376 -17.24 11.82 12.50
N LEU A 377 -17.25 10.99 13.55
CA LEU A 377 -18.46 10.25 13.97
C LEU A 377 -19.58 11.14 14.49
N GLU A 378 -19.23 12.23 15.16
CA GLU A 378 -20.20 13.19 15.69
C GLU A 378 -20.77 14.13 14.62
N GLY A 379 -20.18 14.17 13.42
CA GLY A 379 -20.59 15.10 12.36
C GLY A 379 -20.04 16.52 12.51
N HIS A 380 -19.07 16.74 13.40
CA HIS A 380 -18.41 18.04 13.62
C HIS A 380 -17.24 18.31 12.65
N SER A 381 -17.12 17.55 11.57
CA SER A 381 -16.08 17.70 10.56
C SER A 381 -16.73 18.06 9.21
N ASP A 382 -16.27 19.15 8.60
CA ASP A 382 -16.71 19.67 7.30
C ASP A 382 -16.28 18.74 6.14
N ALA A 383 -16.77 17.50 6.13
CA ALA A 383 -16.45 16.48 5.13
C ALA A 383 -17.68 16.07 4.32
#